data_AF-A0A6U3QPN9-F1
#
_entry.id   AF-A0A6U3QPN9-F1
#
_cell.length_a   1.000
_cell.length_b   1.000
_cell.length_c   1.000
_cell.angle_alpha   90.00
_cell.angle_beta   90.00
_cell.angle_gamma   90.00
#
_symmetry.space_group_name_H-M   'P 1'
#
loop_
_entity.id
_entity.type
_entity.pdbx_description
1 polymer ?
#
loop_
_entity_poly.entity_id
_entity_poly.type
_entity_poly.pdbx_seq_one_letter_code
_entity_poly.pdbx_strand_id
1 'polypeptide(L)'
;MRFFTISTMILLLAVSSSARKHKMMSREEIRKHIEERKLRHNERLKTLLEERKTQLEDHHAGRSLLSDEHYEQYARQVTNFERKLNQKYATEGPEYEMLMEKEIDNFLKEQAGPRNVPRDL
;
A
#
# COMPACT_ATOMS: atom_id res chain seq x y z
N MET A 1 51.44 25.86 -16.19
CA MET A 1 50.14 25.80 -15.51
C MET A 1 49.41 24.55 -15.92
N ARG A 2 49.40 23.56 -15.02
CA ARG A 2 48.65 22.30 -15.08
C ARG A 2 48.17 22.04 -13.64
N PHE A 3 47.14 21.20 -13.46
CA PHE A 3 46.55 20.77 -12.19
C PHE A 3 45.31 21.54 -11.69
N PHE A 4 44.28 21.63 -12.54
CA PHE A 4 42.88 21.36 -12.12
C PHE A 4 42.65 19.90 -12.58
N THR A 5 42.19 18.91 -11.82
CA THR A 5 41.11 18.85 -10.83
C THR A 5 41.32 17.62 -9.93
N ILE A 6 41.84 17.80 -8.72
CA ILE A 6 41.77 16.80 -7.64
C ILE A 6 40.64 17.27 -6.73
N SER A 7 39.37 17.05 -7.09
CA SER A 7 38.25 17.45 -6.22
C SER A 7 36.90 16.81 -6.56
N THR A 8 36.86 15.53 -6.93
CA THR A 8 35.57 14.80 -7.06
C THR A 8 35.69 13.32 -6.64
N MET A 9 36.59 13.00 -5.70
CA MET A 9 36.65 11.70 -5.04
C MET A 9 36.61 11.88 -3.52
N ILE A 10 35.55 12.51 -3.03
CA ILE A 10 35.18 12.45 -1.62
C ILE A 10 33.67 12.15 -1.56
N LEU A 11 33.32 11.19 -0.72
CA LEU A 11 31.98 10.95 -0.15
C LEU A 11 31.03 9.95 -0.86
N LEU A 12 31.57 8.82 -1.31
CA LEU A 12 30.83 7.56 -1.36
C LEU A 12 31.33 6.68 -0.21
N LEU A 13 30.41 6.20 0.63
CA LEU A 13 30.58 5.37 1.85
C LEU A 13 30.37 6.08 3.19
N ALA A 14 29.24 6.76 3.33
CA ALA A 14 28.48 6.71 4.57
C ALA A 14 27.14 6.02 4.28
N VAL A 15 27.18 4.72 3.93
CA VAL A 15 26.02 3.86 4.15
C VAL A 15 25.96 3.69 5.66
N SER A 16 25.35 4.67 6.31
CA SER A 16 24.88 4.51 7.67
C SER A 16 23.88 3.37 7.62
N SER A 17 24.32 2.18 8.02
CA SER A 17 23.45 1.17 8.62
C SER A 17 22.85 1.81 9.87
N SER A 18 21.91 2.72 9.65
CA SER A 18 21.02 3.21 10.67
C SER A 18 20.16 2.00 10.99
N ALA A 19 20.68 1.16 11.90
CA ALA A 19 19.89 0.27 12.72
C ALA A 19 18.92 1.20 13.45
N ARG A 20 17.84 1.56 12.76
CA ARG A 20 16.70 2.26 13.35
C ARG A 20 16.30 1.33 14.47
N LYS A 21 16.55 1.75 15.71
CA LYS A 21 15.89 1.18 16.87
C LYS A 21 14.41 1.35 16.58
N HIS A 22 13.79 0.32 16.02
CA HIS A 22 12.35 0.28 15.84
C HIS A 22 11.79 0.35 17.25
N LYS A 23 11.26 1.51 17.62
CA LYS A 23 10.45 1.63 18.82
C LYS A 23 9.33 0.61 18.63
N MET A 24 9.29 -0.41 19.49
CA MET A 24 8.19 -1.37 19.47
C MET A 24 6.91 -0.57 19.68
N MET A 25 6.05 -0.60 18.67
CA MET A 25 4.73 0.03 18.75
C MET A 25 3.89 -0.78 19.72
N SER A 26 3.18 -0.10 20.61
CA SER A 26 2.15 -0.70 21.45
C SER A 26 1.04 -1.29 20.58
N ARG A 27 0.29 -2.27 21.11
CA ARG A 27 -0.84 -2.89 20.41
C ARG A 27 -1.84 -1.83 19.91
N GLU A 28 -2.08 -0.79 20.71
CA GLU A 28 -2.95 0.33 20.36
C GLU A 28 -2.40 1.17 19.21
N GLU A 29 -1.10 1.48 19.22
CA GLU A 29 -0.45 2.16 18.10
C GLU A 29 -0.49 1.32 16.81
N ILE A 30 -0.34 -0.01 16.91
CA ILE A 30 -0.45 -0.94 15.77
C ILE A 30 -1.87 -0.95 15.23
N ARG A 31 -2.88 -1.04 16.12
CA ARG A 31 -4.29 -1.00 15.75
C ARG A 31 -4.60 0.26 14.96
N LYS A 32 -4.25 1.43 15.52
CA LYS A 32 -4.43 2.73 14.86
C LYS A 32 -3.73 2.77 13.50
N HIS A 33 -2.49 2.27 13.41
CA HIS A 33 -1.75 2.24 12.15
C HIS A 33 -2.44 1.38 11.07
N ILE A 34 -2.98 0.23 11.46
CA ILE A 34 -3.73 -0.66 10.56
C ILE A 34 -5.02 0.01 10.10
N GLU A 35 -5.75 0.65 11.01
CA GLU A 35 -6.98 1.39 10.70
C GLU A 35 -6.71 2.54 9.71
N GLU A 36 -5.69 3.34 9.97
CA GLU A 36 -5.28 4.41 9.05
C GLU A 36 -4.86 3.88 7.68
N ARG A 37 -4.14 2.75 7.64
CA ARG A 37 -3.76 2.10 6.37
C ARG A 37 -4.99 1.62 5.62
N LYS A 38 -5.97 1.02 6.30
CA LYS A 38 -7.24 0.60 5.72
C LYS A 38 -8.03 1.80 5.19
N LEU A 39 -8.09 2.90 5.94
CA LEU A 39 -8.77 4.13 5.54
C LEU A 39 -8.15 4.70 4.26
N ARG A 40 -6.82 4.91 4.24
CA ARG A 40 -6.10 5.40 3.04
C ARG A 40 -6.31 4.49 1.83
N HIS A 41 -6.31 3.17 2.04
CA HIS A 41 -6.57 2.22 0.96
C HIS A 41 -8.00 2.36 0.41
N ASN A 42 -9.00 2.54 1.27
CA ASN A 42 -10.38 2.74 0.87
C ASN A 42 -10.58 4.06 0.11
N GLU A 43 -9.97 5.14 0.59
CA GLU A 43 -9.96 6.42 -0.13
C GLU A 43 -9.35 6.26 -1.51
N ARG A 44 -8.20 5.58 -1.61
CA ARG A 44 -7.57 5.34 -2.91
C ARG A 44 -8.43 4.50 -3.85
N LEU A 45 -9.12 3.48 -3.34
CA LEU A 45 -10.07 2.69 -4.14
C LEU A 45 -11.23 3.54 -4.65
N LYS A 46 -11.76 4.45 -3.83
CA LYS A 46 -12.81 5.40 -4.26
C LYS A 46 -12.29 6.34 -5.34
N THR A 47 -11.09 6.91 -5.16
CA THR A 47 -10.49 7.78 -6.18
C THR A 47 -10.31 7.03 -7.51
N LEU A 48 -9.77 5.81 -7.46
CA LEU A 48 -9.59 4.98 -8.67
C LEU A 48 -10.93 4.62 -9.33
N LEU A 49 -11.97 4.35 -8.54
CA LEU A 49 -13.31 4.10 -9.05
C LEU A 49 -13.85 5.31 -9.81
N GLU A 50 -13.78 6.50 -9.21
CA GLU A 50 -14.24 7.74 -9.84
C GLU A 50 -13.43 8.07 -11.08
N GLU A 51 -12.09 7.95 -11.03
CA GLU A 51 -11.23 8.14 -12.20
C GLU A 51 -11.68 7.25 -13.39
N ARG A 52 -12.00 5.96 -13.14
CA ARG A 52 -12.45 5.05 -14.21
C ARG A 52 -13.86 5.35 -14.67
N LYS A 53 -14.76 5.74 -13.78
CA LYS A 53 -16.12 6.18 -14.14
C LYS A 53 -16.08 7.41 -15.04
N THR A 54 -15.30 8.43 -14.66
CA THR A 54 -15.11 9.63 -15.48
C THR A 54 -14.53 9.30 -16.85
N GLN A 55 -13.53 8.41 -16.93
CA GLN A 55 -12.96 8.01 -18.22
C GLN A 55 -13.97 7.30 -19.13
N LEU A 56 -14.83 6.44 -18.57
CA LEU A 56 -15.90 5.79 -19.32
C LEU A 56 -16.97 6.80 -19.75
N GLU A 57 -17.33 7.75 -18.87
CA GLU A 57 -18.29 8.80 -19.18
C GLU A 57 -17.77 9.73 -20.28
N ASP A 58 -16.51 10.16 -20.19
CA ASP A 58 -15.86 10.98 -21.22
C ASP A 58 -15.79 10.25 -22.55
N HIS A 59 -15.60 8.92 -22.53
CA HIS A 59 -15.67 8.10 -23.72
C HIS A 59 -17.08 8.08 -24.34
N HIS A 60 -18.10 7.83 -23.53
CA HIS A 60 -19.49 7.82 -23.98
C HIS A 60 -19.97 9.20 -24.46
N ALA A 61 -19.48 10.28 -23.86
CA ALA A 61 -19.78 11.66 -24.26
C ALA A 61 -18.97 12.13 -25.48
N GLY A 62 -18.04 11.30 -25.99
CA GLY A 62 -17.15 11.66 -27.10
C GLY A 62 -16.10 12.72 -26.75
N ARG A 63 -15.90 13.03 -25.46
CA ARG A 63 -14.84 13.94 -24.98
C ARG A 63 -13.46 13.28 -24.98
N SER A 64 -13.42 11.96 -24.89
CA SER A 64 -12.24 11.12 -25.04
C SER A 64 -12.57 9.90 -25.90
N LEU A 65 -11.58 9.31 -26.57
CA LEU A 65 -11.78 8.09 -27.34
C LEU A 65 -10.87 7.00 -26.76
N LEU A 66 -11.49 6.07 -26.04
CA LEU A 66 -10.84 4.84 -25.61
C LEU A 66 -10.90 3.83 -26.77
N SER A 67 -9.87 2.98 -26.86
CA SER A 67 -9.99 1.76 -27.66
C SER A 67 -10.94 0.79 -26.98
N ASP A 68 -11.51 -0.14 -27.75
CA ASP A 68 -12.41 -1.17 -27.22
C ASP A 68 -11.78 -1.97 -26.07
N GLU A 69 -10.49 -2.30 -26.20
CA GLU A 69 -9.73 -2.99 -25.14
C GLU A 69 -9.68 -2.18 -23.83
N HIS A 70 -9.36 -0.88 -23.91
CA HIS A 70 -9.31 -0.01 -22.74
C HIS A 70 -10.70 0.21 -22.14
N TYR A 71 -11.73 0.37 -22.98
CA TYR A 71 -13.11 0.47 -22.54
C TYR A 71 -13.52 -0.75 -21.71
N GLU A 72 -13.31 -1.96 -22.25
CA GLU A 72 -13.63 -3.18 -21.53
C GLU A 72 -12.82 -3.33 -20.24
N GLN A 73 -11.53 -2.99 -20.28
CA GLN A 73 -10.68 -3.04 -19.11
C GLN A 73 -11.20 -2.12 -18.01
N TYR A 74 -11.58 -0.88 -18.34
CA TYR A 74 -12.06 0.10 -17.37
C TYR A 74 -13.44 -0.29 -16.82
N ALA A 75 -14.34 -0.80 -17.66
CA ALA A 75 -15.63 -1.32 -17.21
C ALA A 75 -15.47 -2.49 -16.20
N ARG A 76 -14.54 -3.42 -16.47
CA ARG A 76 -14.18 -4.49 -15.54
C ARG A 76 -13.58 -3.94 -14.24
N GLN A 77 -12.75 -2.90 -14.32
CA GLN A 77 -12.13 -2.29 -13.14
C GLN A 77 -13.17 -1.61 -12.24
N VAL A 78 -14.12 -0.86 -12.81
CA VAL A 78 -15.24 -0.24 -12.08
C VAL A 78 -16.00 -1.29 -11.28
N THR A 79 -16.45 -2.35 -11.95
CA THR A 79 -17.18 -3.46 -11.31
C THR A 79 -16.37 -4.09 -10.16
N ASN A 80 -15.06 -4.28 -10.37
CA ASN A 80 -14.19 -4.86 -9.36
C ASN A 80 -13.96 -3.95 -8.16
N PHE A 81 -13.81 -2.64 -8.36
CA PHE A 81 -13.65 -1.68 -7.26
C PHE A 81 -14.94 -1.54 -6.46
N GLU A 82 -16.11 -1.47 -7.11
CA GLU A 82 -17.41 -1.44 -6.44
C GLU A 82 -17.61 -2.69 -5.59
N ARG A 83 -17.33 -3.88 -6.13
CA ARG A 83 -17.40 -5.14 -5.38
C ARG A 83 -16.48 -5.12 -4.16
N LYS A 84 -15.23 -4.67 -4.31
CA LYS A 84 -14.26 -4.58 -3.19
C LYS A 84 -14.71 -3.60 -2.11
N LEU A 85 -15.28 -2.47 -2.49
CA LEU A 85 -15.82 -1.49 -1.55
C LEU A 85 -17.04 -2.07 -0.80
N ASN A 86 -17.99 -2.68 -1.52
CA ASN A 86 -19.18 -3.28 -0.92
C ASN A 86 -18.85 -4.41 0.06
N GLN A 87 -17.91 -5.30 -0.30
CA GLN A 87 -17.46 -6.37 0.59
C GLN A 87 -16.86 -5.84 1.90
N LYS A 88 -16.15 -4.70 1.83
CA LYS A 88 -15.57 -4.07 3.02
C LYS A 88 -16.63 -3.42 3.90
N TYR A 89 -17.64 -2.77 3.32
CA TYR A 89 -18.76 -2.20 4.08
C TYR A 89 -19.65 -3.28 4.68
N ALA A 90 -19.74 -4.46 4.07
CA ALA A 90 -20.50 -5.58 4.61
C ALA A 90 -19.82 -6.30 5.78
N THR A 91 -18.52 -6.06 6.02
CA THR A 91 -17.78 -6.67 7.14
C THR A 91 -17.91 -5.78 8.37
N GLU A 92 -18.88 -6.08 9.23
CA GLU A 92 -19.13 -5.35 10.48
C GLU A 92 -19.11 -6.28 11.70
N GLY A 93 -18.99 -5.68 12.89
CA GLY A 93 -19.16 -6.41 14.15
C GLY A 93 -17.99 -7.37 14.50
N PRO A 94 -18.28 -8.53 15.13
CA PRO A 94 -17.25 -9.42 15.67
C PRO A 94 -16.25 -9.94 14.63
N GLU A 95 -16.67 -10.10 13.38
CA GLU A 95 -15.80 -10.54 12.29
C GLU A 95 -14.73 -9.50 11.95
N TYR A 96 -15.10 -8.22 12.00
CA TYR A 96 -14.14 -7.12 11.82
C TYR A 96 -13.09 -7.12 12.93
N GLU A 97 -13.52 -7.33 14.18
CA GLU A 97 -12.61 -7.38 15.33
C GLU A 97 -11.64 -8.57 15.22
N MET A 98 -12.13 -9.77 14.85
CA MET A 98 -11.28 -10.93 14.61
C MET A 98 -10.26 -10.69 13.49
N LEU A 99 -10.67 -10.03 12.40
CA LEU A 99 -9.77 -9.66 11.32
C LEU A 99 -8.72 -8.63 11.77
N MET A 100 -9.11 -7.67 12.62
CA MET A 100 -8.18 -6.70 13.20
C MET A 100 -7.15 -7.38 14.10
N GLU A 101 -7.57 -8.27 14.98
CA GLU A 101 -6.67 -9.00 15.88
C GLU A 101 -5.68 -9.87 15.10
N LYS A 102 -6.14 -10.57 14.07
CA LYS A 102 -5.27 -11.35 13.18
C LYS A 102 -4.22 -10.47 12.47
N GLU A 103 -4.61 -9.26 12.04
CA GLU A 103 -3.71 -8.33 11.36
C GLU A 103 -2.66 -7.74 12.32
N ILE A 104 -3.06 -7.45 13.56
CA ILE A 104 -2.14 -7.03 14.63
C ILE A 104 -1.10 -8.13 14.89
N ASP A 105 -1.54 -9.38 15.03
CA ASP A 105 -0.64 -10.52 15.25
C ASP A 105 0.33 -10.73 14.09
N ASN A 106 -0.12 -10.57 12.85
CA ASN A 106 0.74 -10.64 11.67
C ASN A 106 1.79 -9.52 11.67
N PHE A 107 1.39 -8.29 11.98
CA PHE A 107 2.31 -7.15 12.05
C PHE A 107 3.37 -7.34 13.13
N LEU A 108 3.00 -7.89 14.29
CA LEU A 108 3.94 -8.23 15.36
C LEU A 108 4.94 -9.32 14.93
N LYS A 109 4.48 -10.34 14.19
CA LYS A 109 5.36 -11.39 13.64
C LYS A 109 6.35 -10.83 12.62
N GLU A 110 5.92 -9.92 11.75
CA GLU A 110 6.79 -9.27 10.78
C GLU A 110 7.87 -8.41 11.47
N GLN A 111 7.51 -7.70 12.54
CA GLN A 111 8.48 -6.91 13.32
C GLN A 111 9.47 -7.75 14.11
N ALA A 112 9.08 -8.96 14.53
CA ALA A 112 9.99 -9.87 15.25
C ALA A 112 11.13 -10.42 14.37
N GLY A 113 11.07 -10.23 13.05
CA GLY A 113 12.03 -10.77 12.09
C GLY A 113 11.94 -12.29 11.95
N PRO A 114 12.71 -12.90 11.03
CA PRO A 114 12.79 -14.36 10.96
C PRO A 114 13.32 -14.88 12.30
N ARG A 115 12.53 -15.71 12.99
CA ARG A 115 13.08 -16.52 14.09
C ARG A 115 14.21 -17.33 13.47
N ASN A 116 15.44 -17.07 13.92
CA ASN A 116 16.56 -17.97 13.66
C ASN A 116 16.15 -19.34 14.20
N VAL A 117 15.62 -20.19 13.32
CA VAL A 117 15.48 -21.61 13.60
C VAL A 117 16.92 -22.09 13.71
N PRO A 118 17.35 -22.67 14.86
CA PRO A 118 18.65 -23.30 14.92
C PRO A 118 18.70 -24.31 13.78
N ARG A 119 19.65 -24.14 12.85
CA ARG A 119 20.04 -25.25 11.98
C ARG A 119 20.75 -26.23 12.90
N ASP A 120 20.02 -27.19 13.44
CA ASP A 120 20.62 -28.40 13.95
C ASP A 120 21.27 -29.12 12.77
N LEU A 121 22.57 -28.89 12.54
CA LEU A 121 23.50 -29.76 11.79
C LEU A 121 24.93 -29.51 12.28
#